data_AF-A0A843EDB2-F1
#
_entry.id   AF-A0A843EDB2-F1
#
_cell.length_a   1.000
_cell.length_b   1.000
_cell.length_c   1.000
_cell.angle_alpha   90.00
_cell.angle_beta   90.00
_cell.angle_gamma   90.00
#
_symmetry.space_group_name_H-M   'P 1'
#
loop_
_entity.id
_entity.type
_entity.pdbx_description
1 polymer ?
#
loop_
_entity_poly.entity_id
_entity_poly.type
_entity_poly.pdbx_seq_one_letter_code
_entity_poly.pdbx_strand_id
1 'polypeptide(L)'
;MDKKIVVTSIVAIIVFSMVGAFLFSDAEGAQLDTVMIDGVEPTEIDVLSGSYPIQRNLIICTMGEPTGNIKCFIDWITSDEGQEIVSKEFVPLPESERTTYDAPSSDVVQNINVGGSTSIQATMMMLAEAYKEKFGINISVSGGGSGVGASNTIQGQFDIGMCSRDLKSSELEQGLIPTSIGKDGVAVIVNGAGVDGLTLEQLSKIYSGEITNWKEVGGVDKSIAVIARDDASGTRECFDKMMGPDWVMKTDVVKYNSSGGVIGAVRIASGSIGYISIGQLKSI
;
A
#
# COMPACT_ATOMS: atom_id res chain seq x y z
N MET A 1 43.41 -45.26 29.10
CA MET A 1 42.24 -46.15 29.26
C MET A 1 41.00 -45.37 28.89
N ASP A 2 40.44 -45.77 27.77
CA ASP A 2 39.17 -45.44 27.10
C ASP A 2 38.09 -44.69 27.89
N LYS A 3 37.57 -43.63 27.25
CA LYS A 3 36.13 -43.35 27.27
C LYS A 3 35.63 -43.22 25.84
N LYS A 4 34.97 -44.29 25.38
CA LYS A 4 34.06 -44.30 24.25
C LYS A 4 32.92 -43.32 24.54
N ILE A 5 32.64 -42.40 23.62
CA ILE A 5 31.31 -41.79 23.50
C ILE A 5 30.80 -42.08 22.10
N VAL A 6 29.59 -42.61 22.11
CA VAL A 6 28.81 -43.17 21.02
C VAL A 6 28.39 -42.06 20.05
N VAL A 7 28.55 -42.36 18.76
CA VAL A 7 28.04 -41.60 17.62
C VAL A 7 26.53 -41.84 17.52
N THR A 8 25.72 -40.78 17.57
CA THR A 8 24.37 -40.78 17.03
C THR A 8 24.11 -39.47 16.29
N SER A 9 23.60 -39.62 15.07
CA SER A 9 23.56 -38.68 13.97
C SER A 9 22.63 -37.48 14.16
N ILE A 10 23.04 -36.31 13.66
CA ILE A 10 22.14 -35.28 13.12
C ILE A 10 22.68 -34.91 11.74
N VAL A 11 21.97 -35.33 10.70
CA VAL A 11 22.12 -34.80 9.34
C VAL A 11 21.20 -33.58 9.25
N ALA A 12 21.79 -32.39 9.20
CA ALA A 12 21.11 -31.19 8.70
C ALA A 12 21.88 -30.72 7.47
N ILE A 13 21.22 -30.83 6.32
CA ILE A 13 21.70 -30.46 5.00
C ILE A 13 21.94 -28.94 4.97
N ILE A 14 23.20 -28.54 4.87
CA ILE A 14 23.58 -27.18 4.46
C ILE A 14 24.13 -27.30 3.04
N VAL A 15 23.29 -26.96 2.06
CA VAL A 15 23.75 -26.61 0.71
C VAL A 15 23.29 -25.18 0.48
N PHE A 16 24.08 -24.22 0.95
CA PHE A 16 24.08 -22.85 0.44
C PHE A 16 25.41 -22.19 0.83
N SER A 17 26.48 -22.55 0.12
CA SER A 17 27.75 -21.82 0.20
C SER A 17 28.51 -21.97 -1.12
N MET A 18 28.27 -21.05 -2.05
CA MET A 18 29.29 -20.50 -2.98
C MET A 18 28.72 -19.53 -4.03
N VAL A 19 27.40 -19.43 -4.22
CA VAL A 19 26.80 -18.42 -5.14
C VAL A 19 26.72 -17.02 -4.52
N GLY A 20 26.73 -16.91 -3.18
CA GLY A 20 26.52 -15.65 -2.48
C GLY A 20 27.69 -14.66 -2.45
N ALA A 21 28.89 -15.04 -2.92
CA ALA A 21 30.07 -14.16 -2.83
C ALA A 21 30.47 -13.51 -4.17
N PHE A 22 29.76 -13.80 -5.27
CA PHE A 22 30.05 -13.25 -6.60
C PHE A 22 28.95 -12.30 -7.14
N LEU A 23 27.95 -11.97 -6.31
CA LEU A 23 26.86 -11.04 -6.66
C LEU A 23 26.92 -9.70 -5.90
N PHE A 24 27.99 -9.41 -5.19
CA PHE A 24 28.15 -8.17 -4.40
C PHE A 24 29.22 -7.21 -4.96
N SER A 25 29.40 -7.13 -6.28
CA SER A 25 30.31 -6.13 -6.87
C SER A 25 29.66 -4.96 -7.60
N ASP A 26 28.33 -4.89 -7.75
CA ASP A 26 27.66 -3.73 -8.38
C ASP A 26 26.53 -3.16 -7.51
N ALA A 27 26.74 -3.08 -6.19
CA ALA A 27 25.88 -2.29 -5.30
C ALA A 27 26.35 -0.83 -5.26
N GLU A 28 26.39 -0.16 -6.42
CA GLU A 28 26.12 1.28 -6.47
C GLU A 28 24.60 1.43 -6.27
N GLY A 29 24.20 2.25 -5.29
CA GLY A 29 22.87 2.25 -4.69
C GLY A 29 21.72 2.24 -5.70
N ALA A 30 20.91 1.19 -5.65
CA ALA A 30 19.67 1.11 -6.40
C ALA A 30 18.69 2.17 -5.89
N GLN A 31 18.78 3.37 -6.46
CA GLN A 31 17.75 4.40 -6.39
C GLN A 31 16.56 3.89 -7.20
N LEU A 32 15.39 3.92 -6.58
CA LEU A 32 14.14 3.65 -7.29
C LEU A 32 13.72 4.93 -7.99
N ASP A 33 13.41 4.83 -9.27
CA ASP A 33 12.94 5.96 -10.07
C ASP A 33 11.42 5.93 -10.13
N THR A 34 10.80 7.12 -10.06
CA THR A 34 9.37 7.31 -10.31
C THR A 34 9.14 7.63 -11.78
N VAL A 35 8.06 7.10 -12.34
CA VAL A 35 7.73 7.29 -13.75
C VAL A 35 6.52 8.22 -13.88
N MET A 36 6.62 9.24 -14.74
CA MET A 36 5.48 10.08 -15.11
C MET A 36 4.45 9.26 -15.90
N ILE A 37 3.16 9.45 -15.62
CA ILE A 37 2.09 8.79 -16.37
C ILE A 37 1.36 9.81 -17.22
N ASP A 38 1.30 9.56 -18.54
CA ASP A 38 0.74 10.49 -19.54
C ASP A 38 1.35 11.91 -19.43
N GLY A 39 2.64 11.99 -19.07
CA GLY A 39 3.38 13.25 -18.91
C GLY A 39 3.12 13.98 -17.59
N VAL A 40 2.42 13.37 -16.62
CA VAL A 40 2.15 13.96 -15.32
C VAL A 40 2.99 13.27 -14.23
N GLU A 41 3.65 14.06 -13.39
CA GLU A 41 4.43 13.55 -12.26
C GLU A 41 3.51 12.99 -11.15
N PRO A 42 3.95 11.95 -10.42
CA PRO A 42 3.18 11.37 -9.33
C PRO A 42 3.34 12.22 -8.05
N THR A 43 2.81 13.44 -8.04
CA THR A 43 2.86 14.34 -6.87
C THR A 43 1.52 14.47 -6.15
N GLU A 44 1.55 14.82 -4.86
CA GLU A 44 0.34 15.12 -4.08
C GLU A 44 -0.49 16.28 -4.70
N ILE A 45 0.19 17.26 -5.32
CA ILE A 45 -0.45 18.41 -5.98
C ILE A 45 -1.23 17.95 -7.22
N ASP A 46 -0.65 17.07 -8.03
CA ASP A 46 -1.30 16.54 -9.23
C ASP A 46 -2.44 15.58 -8.90
N VAL A 47 -2.37 14.91 -7.74
CA VAL A 47 -3.51 14.17 -7.19
C VAL A 47 -4.64 15.13 -6.80
N LEU A 48 -4.32 16.19 -6.07
CA LEU A 48 -5.29 17.18 -5.60
C LEU A 48 -6.00 17.89 -6.76
N SER A 49 -5.27 18.26 -7.82
CA SER A 49 -5.85 18.90 -9.00
C SER A 49 -6.70 17.97 -9.86
N GLY A 50 -6.64 16.65 -9.62
CA GLY A 50 -7.24 15.64 -10.49
C GLY A 50 -6.48 15.38 -11.79
N SER A 51 -5.26 15.94 -11.93
CA SER A 51 -4.47 15.84 -13.16
C SER A 51 -3.70 14.52 -13.27
N TYR A 52 -3.30 13.93 -12.14
CA TYR A 52 -2.63 12.62 -12.16
C TYR A 52 -3.65 11.51 -12.48
N PRO A 53 -3.39 10.58 -13.42
CA PRO A 53 -4.43 9.69 -13.95
C PRO A 53 -4.84 8.56 -12.99
N ILE A 54 -3.95 8.08 -12.13
CA ILE A 54 -4.22 6.91 -11.27
C ILE A 54 -4.48 7.38 -9.85
N GLN A 55 -5.75 7.64 -9.51
CA GLN A 55 -6.18 8.17 -8.22
C GLN A 55 -7.24 7.30 -7.55
N ARG A 56 -7.37 7.45 -6.23
CA ARG A 56 -8.37 6.73 -5.43
C ARG A 56 -8.74 7.48 -4.17
N ASN A 57 -9.93 7.19 -3.66
CA ASN A 57 -10.31 7.55 -2.30
C ASN A 57 -9.59 6.64 -1.29
N LEU A 58 -9.19 7.24 -0.17
CA LEU A 58 -8.79 6.53 1.02
C LEU A 58 -9.96 6.58 2.00
N ILE A 59 -10.42 5.42 2.42
CA ILE A 59 -11.51 5.31 3.37
C ILE A 59 -11.09 4.46 4.58
N ILE A 60 -11.80 4.70 5.67
CA ILE A 60 -11.99 3.72 6.72
C ILE A 60 -13.44 3.25 6.68
N CYS A 61 -13.75 2.10 7.27
CA CYS A 61 -15.11 1.59 7.33
C CYS A 61 -15.40 0.93 8.66
N THR A 62 -16.66 1.00 9.08
CA THR A 62 -17.18 0.33 10.28
C THR A 62 -18.37 -0.54 9.91
N MET A 63 -18.67 -1.52 10.76
CA MET A 63 -19.93 -2.24 10.66
C MET A 63 -21.06 -1.38 11.26
N GLY A 64 -21.97 -0.89 10.43
CA GLY A 64 -22.97 0.09 10.83
C GLY A 64 -22.38 1.45 11.25
N GLU A 65 -23.25 2.32 11.76
CA GLU A 65 -22.88 3.67 12.20
C GLU A 65 -21.94 3.61 13.42
N PRO A 66 -20.78 4.28 13.40
CA PRO A 66 -19.86 4.24 14.52
C PRO A 66 -20.45 4.95 15.74
N THR A 67 -20.20 4.39 16.93
CA THR A 67 -20.65 4.95 18.20
C THR A 67 -19.50 4.97 19.23
N GLY A 68 -19.70 5.70 20.33
CA GLY A 68 -18.74 5.75 21.43
C GLY A 68 -17.34 6.18 21.01
N ASN A 69 -16.31 5.56 21.59
CA ASN A 69 -14.91 5.93 21.34
C ASN A 69 -14.44 5.65 19.90
N ILE A 70 -15.09 4.71 19.18
CA ILE A 70 -14.84 4.48 17.75
C ILE A 70 -15.27 5.71 16.96
N LYS A 71 -16.47 6.25 17.22
CA LYS A 71 -16.94 7.48 16.57
C LYS A 71 -16.03 8.66 16.88
N CYS A 72 -15.65 8.83 18.15
CA CYS A 72 -14.75 9.93 18.55
C CYS A 72 -13.42 9.86 17.80
N PHE A 73 -12.86 8.66 17.63
CA PHE A 73 -11.62 8.49 16.87
C PHE A 73 -11.81 8.81 15.38
N ILE A 74 -12.90 8.35 14.75
CA ILE A 74 -13.22 8.65 13.35
C ILE A 74 -13.40 10.16 13.14
N ASP A 75 -14.22 10.80 13.97
CA ASP A 75 -14.45 12.25 13.92
C ASP A 75 -13.15 13.03 14.15
N TRP A 76 -12.24 12.53 14.98
CA TRP A 76 -10.94 13.15 15.20
C TRP A 76 -10.02 12.98 13.98
N ILE A 77 -9.99 11.80 13.34
CA ILE A 77 -9.24 11.57 12.09
C ILE A 77 -9.70 12.55 11.00
N THR A 78 -11.01 12.81 10.90
CA THR A 78 -11.59 13.73 9.91
C THR A 78 -11.61 15.19 10.36
N SER A 79 -11.10 15.51 11.56
CA SER A 79 -10.95 16.89 12.03
C SER A 79 -9.66 17.55 11.55
N ASP A 80 -9.51 18.86 11.77
CA ASP A 80 -8.29 19.58 11.43
C ASP A 80 -7.03 18.92 12.00
N GLU A 81 -7.06 18.48 13.26
CA GLU A 81 -5.90 17.85 13.92
C GLU A 81 -5.53 16.50 13.27
N GLY A 82 -6.52 15.67 12.97
CA GLY A 82 -6.28 14.40 12.28
C GLY A 82 -5.81 14.61 10.84
N GLN A 83 -6.39 15.61 10.16
CA GLN A 83 -6.07 15.92 8.77
C GLN A 83 -4.67 16.56 8.61
N GLU A 84 -4.13 17.23 9.64
CA GLU A 84 -2.71 17.60 9.67
C GLU A 84 -1.80 16.38 9.56
N ILE A 85 -2.15 15.27 10.22
CA ILE A 85 -1.36 14.02 10.14
C ILE A 85 -1.55 13.35 8.78
N VAL A 86 -2.78 13.28 8.27
CA VAL A 86 -3.08 12.73 6.94
C VAL A 86 -2.29 13.46 5.84
N SER A 87 -2.19 14.80 5.94
CA SER A 87 -1.48 15.64 4.97
C SER A 87 0.03 15.35 4.85
N LYS A 88 0.60 14.55 5.76
CA LYS A 88 2.01 14.15 5.70
C LYS A 88 2.28 13.12 4.61
N GLU A 89 1.28 12.33 4.21
CA GLU A 89 1.42 11.28 3.20
C GLU A 89 0.37 11.36 2.09
N PHE A 90 -0.77 11.99 2.33
CA PHE A 90 -1.91 11.95 1.41
C PHE A 90 -2.50 13.34 1.17
N VAL A 91 -3.34 13.44 0.15
CA VAL A 91 -4.17 14.62 -0.05
C VAL A 91 -5.25 14.61 1.04
N PRO A 92 -5.26 15.59 1.96
CA PRO A 92 -6.23 15.62 3.05
C PRO A 92 -7.62 15.98 2.53
N LEU A 93 -8.63 15.79 3.38
CA LEU A 93 -9.98 16.26 3.13
C LEU A 93 -10.01 17.79 2.95
N PRO A 94 -10.85 18.31 2.02
CA PRO A 94 -11.16 19.72 1.96
C PRO A 94 -11.63 20.23 3.31
N GLU A 95 -11.29 21.47 3.68
CA GLU A 95 -11.71 22.07 4.96
C GLU A 95 -13.24 22.00 5.17
N SER A 96 -14.03 22.11 4.09
CA SER A 96 -15.49 21.99 4.12
C SER A 96 -16.02 20.60 4.49
N GLU A 97 -15.19 19.56 4.39
CA GLU A 97 -15.54 18.17 4.71
C GLU A 97 -14.97 17.73 6.06
N ARG A 98 -14.23 18.61 6.76
CA ARG A 98 -13.62 18.29 8.06
C ARG A 98 -14.65 18.40 9.18
N THR A 99 -14.54 17.50 10.15
CA THR A 99 -15.46 17.38 11.27
C THR A 99 -14.93 18.03 12.54
N THR A 100 -15.84 18.37 13.46
CA THR A 100 -15.49 18.52 14.87
C THR A 100 -15.58 17.16 15.57
N TYR A 101 -14.95 17.02 16.73
CA TYR A 101 -14.98 15.79 17.51
C TYR A 101 -15.31 16.05 18.98
N ASP A 102 -15.93 15.06 19.62
CA ASP A 102 -16.06 14.99 21.08
C ASP A 102 -14.89 14.22 21.68
N ALA A 103 -14.51 14.54 22.92
CA ALA A 103 -13.50 13.77 23.62
C ALA A 103 -14.03 12.34 23.93
N PRO A 104 -13.19 11.30 23.77
CA PRO A 104 -13.59 9.93 24.11
C PRO A 104 -13.82 9.78 25.62
N SER A 105 -14.66 8.82 25.99
CA SER A 105 -14.85 8.46 27.39
C SER A 105 -13.62 7.72 27.91
N SER A 106 -12.97 8.28 28.93
CA SER A 106 -11.84 7.68 29.64
C SER A 106 -12.24 6.57 30.61
N ASP A 107 -13.53 6.46 30.95
CA ASP A 107 -14.05 5.45 31.88
C ASP A 107 -14.16 4.06 31.23
N VAL A 108 -14.10 4.00 29.90
CA VAL A 108 -14.15 2.77 29.11
C VAL A 108 -12.74 2.40 28.67
N VAL A 109 -12.15 1.40 29.35
CA VAL A 109 -10.91 0.78 28.89
C VAL A 109 -11.21 -0.04 27.64
N GLN A 110 -11.00 0.55 26.46
CA GLN A 110 -11.19 -0.07 25.16
C GLN A 110 -9.88 -0.05 24.37
N ASN A 111 -9.57 -1.16 23.71
CA ASN A 111 -8.57 -1.20 22.64
C ASN A 111 -9.31 -1.21 21.31
N ILE A 112 -9.08 -0.21 20.46
CA ILE A 112 -9.68 -0.15 19.12
C ILE A 112 -8.77 -0.90 18.16
N ASN A 113 -9.28 -1.92 17.48
CA ASN A 113 -8.55 -2.72 16.52
C ASN A 113 -8.82 -2.21 15.10
N VAL A 114 -7.76 -1.72 14.45
CA VAL A 114 -7.79 -1.17 13.11
C VAL A 114 -6.96 -2.04 12.18
N GLY A 115 -7.47 -2.37 11.00
CA GLY A 115 -6.72 -3.23 10.08
C GLY A 115 -7.10 -3.12 8.61
N GLY A 116 -6.19 -3.50 7.72
CA GLY A 116 -6.47 -3.57 6.28
C GLY A 116 -5.37 -2.96 5.40
N SER A 117 -5.71 -1.92 4.65
CA SER A 117 -4.84 -1.32 3.63
C SER A 117 -3.43 -1.02 4.14
N THR A 118 -2.45 -1.64 3.49
CA THR A 118 -1.01 -1.39 3.73
C THR A 118 -0.53 -0.06 3.17
N SER A 119 -1.33 0.63 2.36
CA SER A 119 -1.04 2.01 1.98
C SER A 119 -1.37 2.99 3.11
N ILE A 120 -2.46 2.76 3.84
CA ILE A 120 -2.92 3.65 4.94
C ILE A 120 -2.20 3.35 6.26
N GLN A 121 -1.62 2.15 6.40
CA GLN A 121 -1.11 1.62 7.66
C GLN A 121 -0.14 2.55 8.41
N ALA A 122 0.83 3.17 7.73
CA ALA A 122 1.82 4.04 8.36
C ALA A 122 1.18 5.32 8.92
N THR A 123 0.38 6.02 8.11
CA THR A 123 -0.43 7.16 8.55
C THR A 123 -1.39 6.78 9.70
N MET A 124 -2.05 5.62 9.64
CA MET A 124 -2.93 5.17 10.72
C MET A 124 -2.16 4.89 12.02
N MET A 125 -0.92 4.40 11.95
CA MET A 125 -0.06 4.28 13.14
C MET A 125 0.30 5.65 13.72
N MET A 126 0.55 6.67 12.88
CA MET A 126 0.79 8.04 13.35
C MET A 126 -0.47 8.63 14.02
N LEU A 127 -1.64 8.42 13.42
CA LEU A 127 -2.93 8.84 13.99
C LEU A 127 -3.20 8.13 15.32
N ALA A 128 -2.95 6.82 15.39
CA ALA A 128 -3.11 6.01 16.59
C ALA A 128 -2.23 6.50 17.75
N GLU A 129 -0.95 6.78 17.49
CA GLU A 129 -0.03 7.26 18.52
C GLU A 129 -0.43 8.66 19.02
N ALA A 130 -0.72 9.60 18.10
CA ALA A 130 -1.15 10.94 18.48
C ALA A 130 -2.46 10.93 19.28
N TYR A 131 -3.43 10.09 18.90
CA TYR A 131 -4.70 9.95 19.63
C TYR A 131 -4.50 9.33 21.01
N LYS A 132 -3.58 8.36 21.14
CA LYS A 132 -3.19 7.77 22.42
C LYS A 132 -2.50 8.78 23.33
N GLU A 133 -1.56 9.57 22.82
CA GLU A 133 -0.91 10.62 23.59
C GLU A 133 -1.92 11.65 24.10
N LYS A 134 -2.92 12.00 23.27
CA LYS A 134 -3.93 13.00 23.59
C LYS A 134 -4.99 12.51 24.57
N PHE A 135 -5.46 11.27 24.41
CA PHE A 135 -6.66 10.77 25.13
C PHE A 135 -6.44 9.49 25.93
N GLY A 136 -5.27 8.86 25.86
CA GLY A 136 -4.96 7.62 26.56
C GLY A 136 -5.67 6.37 26.01
N ILE A 137 -6.32 6.47 24.84
CA ILE A 137 -7.01 5.35 24.18
C ILE A 137 -5.98 4.54 23.36
N ASN A 138 -5.94 3.23 23.57
CA ASN A 138 -5.06 2.35 22.80
C ASN A 138 -5.70 1.95 21.48
N ILE A 139 -4.91 2.01 20.41
CA ILE A 139 -5.33 1.65 19.05
C ILE A 139 -4.29 0.69 18.47
N SER A 140 -4.71 -0.51 18.13
CA SER A 140 -3.86 -1.52 17.48
C SER A 140 -4.04 -1.45 15.97
N VAL A 141 -2.96 -1.26 15.22
CA VAL A 141 -3.01 -1.13 13.75
C VAL A 141 -2.32 -2.30 13.07
N SER A 142 -3.00 -2.95 12.13
CA SER A 142 -2.47 -4.09 11.36
C SER A 142 -2.67 -3.93 9.85
N GLY A 143 -1.78 -4.54 9.06
CA GLY A 143 -1.87 -4.57 7.60
C GLY A 143 -2.63 -5.79 7.09
N GLY A 144 -2.70 -5.96 5.76
CA GLY A 144 -3.32 -7.11 5.12
C GLY A 144 -3.94 -6.84 3.74
N GLY A 145 -4.14 -5.56 3.39
CA GLY A 145 -4.81 -5.15 2.15
C GLY A 145 -6.27 -4.71 2.40
N SER A 146 -6.85 -4.02 1.43
CA SER A 146 -8.21 -3.45 1.56
C SER A 146 -9.28 -4.53 1.62
N GLY A 147 -9.11 -5.63 0.87
CA GLY A 147 -10.01 -6.79 0.97
C GLY A 147 -10.03 -7.39 2.38
N VAL A 148 -8.86 -7.49 3.03
CA VAL A 148 -8.74 -7.97 4.41
C VAL A 148 -9.38 -6.97 5.39
N GLY A 149 -9.18 -5.66 5.18
CA GLY A 149 -9.82 -4.62 6.00
C GLY A 149 -11.35 -4.73 5.99
N ALA A 150 -11.94 -4.82 4.80
CA ALA A 150 -13.39 -4.97 4.65
C ALA A 150 -13.88 -6.31 5.23
N SER A 151 -13.25 -7.45 4.88
CA SER A 151 -13.71 -8.77 5.33
C SER A 151 -13.65 -8.93 6.84
N ASN A 152 -12.58 -8.44 7.48
CA ASN A 152 -12.39 -8.59 8.92
C ASN A 152 -13.26 -7.63 9.72
N THR A 153 -13.63 -6.48 9.15
CA THR A 153 -14.62 -5.57 9.76
C THR A 153 -16.02 -6.20 9.73
N ILE A 154 -16.43 -6.80 8.59
CA ILE A 154 -17.69 -7.55 8.48
C ILE A 154 -17.75 -8.70 9.50
N GLN A 155 -16.63 -9.37 9.73
CA GLN A 155 -16.53 -10.48 10.67
C GLN A 155 -16.36 -10.03 12.14
N GLY A 156 -16.33 -8.72 12.42
CA GLY A 156 -16.14 -8.18 13.77
C GLY A 156 -14.75 -8.41 14.36
N GLN A 157 -13.74 -8.73 13.54
CA GLN A 157 -12.35 -8.86 13.97
C GLN A 157 -11.64 -7.49 14.04
N PHE A 158 -12.05 -6.55 13.19
CA PHE A 158 -11.64 -5.15 13.27
C PHE A 158 -12.83 -4.29 13.64
N ASP A 159 -12.60 -3.31 14.53
CA ASP A 159 -13.54 -2.25 14.81
C ASP A 159 -13.60 -1.26 13.63
N ILE A 160 -12.45 -1.05 12.98
CA ILE A 160 -12.30 -0.16 11.82
C ILE A 160 -11.46 -0.84 10.73
N GLY A 161 -12.00 -0.93 9.52
CA GLY A 161 -11.31 -1.45 8.33
C GLY A 161 -10.70 -0.33 7.48
N MET A 162 -9.43 -0.42 7.13
CA MET A 162 -8.75 0.52 6.22
C MET A 162 -8.87 0.05 4.76
N CYS A 163 -9.41 0.88 3.86
CA CYS A 163 -9.49 0.58 2.44
C CYS A 163 -8.92 1.73 1.60
N SER A 164 -7.98 1.40 0.71
CA SER A 164 -7.40 2.37 -0.24
C SER A 164 -8.00 2.16 -1.63
N ARG A 165 -9.34 2.13 -1.62
CA ARG A 165 -10.30 2.01 -2.71
C ARG A 165 -11.68 2.21 -2.09
N ASP A 166 -12.68 2.51 -2.92
CA ASP A 166 -14.05 2.49 -2.46
C ASP A 166 -14.48 1.07 -2.04
N LEU A 167 -15.50 1.00 -1.18
CA LEU A 167 -16.15 -0.28 -0.86
C LEU A 167 -16.87 -0.83 -2.10
N LYS A 168 -16.84 -2.14 -2.25
CA LYS A 168 -17.61 -2.86 -3.26
C LYS A 168 -19.08 -2.87 -2.87
N SER A 169 -19.98 -2.98 -3.84
CA SER A 169 -21.42 -3.13 -3.58
C SER A 169 -21.70 -4.30 -2.62
N SER A 170 -21.01 -5.43 -2.79
CA SER A 170 -21.13 -6.60 -1.91
C SER A 170 -20.63 -6.36 -0.48
N GLU A 171 -19.76 -5.37 -0.26
CA GLU A 171 -19.26 -4.98 1.06
C GLU A 171 -20.25 -4.01 1.75
N LEU A 172 -20.82 -3.08 0.98
CA LEU A 172 -21.90 -2.18 1.43
C LEU A 172 -23.18 -2.94 1.80
N GLU A 173 -23.59 -3.90 0.97
CA GLU A 173 -24.77 -4.76 1.20
C GLU A 173 -24.64 -5.60 2.48
N GLN A 174 -23.41 -5.86 2.93
CA GLN A 174 -23.14 -6.53 4.20
C GLN A 174 -23.17 -5.58 5.40
N GLY A 175 -23.42 -4.28 5.20
CA GLY A 175 -23.60 -3.30 6.27
C GLY A 175 -22.35 -2.48 6.63
N LEU A 176 -21.29 -2.54 5.81
CA LEU A 176 -20.17 -1.63 6.00
C LEU A 176 -20.57 -0.20 5.63
N ILE A 177 -20.19 0.74 6.48
CA ILE A 177 -20.34 2.17 6.25
C ILE A 177 -18.96 2.78 6.02
N PRO A 178 -18.69 3.40 4.86
CA PRO A 178 -17.42 4.05 4.57
C PRO A 178 -17.37 5.45 5.16
N THR A 179 -16.17 5.88 5.57
CA THR A 179 -15.82 7.26 5.89
C THR A 179 -14.57 7.63 5.12
N SER A 180 -14.65 8.68 4.29
CA SER A 180 -13.49 9.20 3.57
C SER A 180 -12.51 9.83 4.56
N ILE A 181 -11.22 9.58 4.37
CA ILE A 181 -10.15 10.18 5.18
C ILE A 181 -9.15 10.98 4.33
N GLY A 182 -9.30 10.94 3.00
CA GLY A 182 -8.42 11.64 2.07
C GLY A 182 -8.37 10.98 0.70
N LYS A 183 -7.43 11.43 -0.14
CA LYS A 183 -7.16 10.87 -1.47
C LYS A 183 -5.69 10.53 -1.63
N ASP A 184 -5.43 9.61 -2.54
CA ASP A 184 -4.09 9.14 -2.87
C ASP A 184 -3.98 8.89 -4.37
N GLY A 185 -2.76 8.95 -4.89
CA GLY A 185 -2.42 8.48 -6.22
C GLY A 185 -1.57 7.23 -6.18
N VAL A 186 -1.58 6.45 -7.25
CA VAL A 186 -0.74 5.27 -7.39
C VAL A 186 0.42 5.59 -8.33
N ALA A 187 1.61 5.70 -7.75
CA ALA A 187 2.85 5.93 -8.49
C ALA A 187 3.37 4.63 -9.08
N VAL A 188 3.95 4.73 -10.27
CA VAL A 188 4.76 3.67 -10.87
C VAL A 188 6.22 3.90 -10.50
N ILE A 189 6.86 2.85 -10.02
CA ILE A 189 8.28 2.83 -9.67
C ILE A 189 9.02 1.82 -10.53
N VAL A 190 10.26 2.15 -10.88
CA VAL A 190 11.13 1.30 -11.69
C VAL A 190 12.53 1.25 -11.10
N ASN A 191 13.32 0.27 -11.55
CA ASN A 191 14.75 0.19 -11.25
C ASN A 191 15.51 -0.07 -12.54
N GLY A 192 16.37 0.87 -12.96
CA GLY A 192 17.23 0.69 -14.13
C GLY A 192 16.45 0.49 -15.44
N ALA A 193 15.31 1.18 -15.59
CA ALA A 193 14.49 1.16 -16.80
C ALA A 193 14.97 2.16 -17.86
N GLY A 194 15.56 3.28 -17.43
CA GLY A 194 16.00 4.36 -18.33
C GLY A 194 14.84 5.08 -19.03
N VAL A 195 13.68 5.18 -18.37
CA VAL A 195 12.50 5.91 -18.86
C VAL A 195 12.10 6.96 -17.84
N ASP A 196 11.73 8.14 -18.32
CA ASP A 196 11.21 9.23 -17.47
C ASP A 196 9.67 9.21 -17.39
N GLY A 197 9.01 8.59 -18.37
CA GLY A 197 7.55 8.56 -18.46
C GLY A 197 7.02 7.40 -19.29
N LEU A 198 5.78 7.02 -19.02
CA LEU A 198 5.00 6.03 -19.76
C LEU A 198 3.59 6.55 -19.98
N THR A 199 2.92 6.07 -21.03
CA THR A 199 1.47 6.26 -21.17
C THR A 199 0.71 5.15 -20.44
N LEU A 200 -0.58 5.38 -20.12
CA LEU A 200 -1.44 4.31 -19.61
C LEU A 200 -1.53 3.12 -20.57
N GLU A 201 -1.51 3.38 -21.88
CA GLU A 201 -1.50 2.31 -22.89
C GLU A 201 -0.22 1.48 -22.82
N GLN A 202 0.95 2.12 -22.65
CA GLN A 202 2.22 1.42 -22.48
C GLN A 202 2.24 0.61 -21.18
N LEU A 203 1.73 1.17 -20.07
CA LEU A 203 1.60 0.43 -18.82
C LEU A 203 0.74 -0.83 -18.98
N SER A 204 -0.42 -0.69 -19.63
CA SER A 204 -1.33 -1.81 -19.90
C SER A 204 -0.61 -2.90 -20.71
N LYS A 205 0.10 -2.52 -21.78
CA LYS A 205 0.89 -3.44 -22.62
C LYS A 205 2.08 -4.09 -21.90
N ILE A 206 2.75 -3.36 -21.00
CA ILE A 206 3.84 -3.90 -20.18
C ILE A 206 3.30 -4.98 -19.25
N TYR A 207 2.23 -4.67 -18.53
CA TYR A 207 1.67 -5.58 -17.55
C TYR A 207 0.85 -6.72 -18.19
N SER A 208 0.41 -6.60 -19.45
CA SER A 208 -0.22 -7.67 -20.23
C SER A 208 0.81 -8.60 -20.88
N GLY A 209 2.08 -8.16 -20.95
CA GLY A 209 3.19 -8.89 -21.54
C GLY A 209 3.34 -8.68 -23.05
N GLU A 210 2.63 -7.73 -23.64
CA GLU A 210 2.82 -7.32 -25.03
C GLU A 210 4.14 -6.55 -25.22
N ILE A 211 4.49 -5.70 -24.25
CA ILE A 211 5.79 -5.04 -24.18
C ILE A 211 6.62 -5.76 -23.13
N THR A 212 7.81 -6.22 -23.50
CA THR A 212 8.66 -7.07 -22.66
C THR A 212 10.07 -6.55 -22.46
N ASN A 213 10.46 -5.49 -23.17
CA ASN A 213 11.76 -4.85 -23.07
C ASN A 213 11.62 -3.33 -23.03
N TRP A 214 12.40 -2.68 -22.14
CA TRP A 214 12.36 -1.23 -21.95
C TRP A 214 12.68 -0.43 -23.21
N LYS A 215 13.49 -0.95 -24.14
CA LYS A 215 13.78 -0.27 -25.42
C LYS A 215 12.56 -0.06 -26.31
N GLU A 216 11.50 -0.85 -26.12
CA GLU A 216 10.25 -0.72 -26.87
C GLU A 216 9.47 0.55 -26.49
N VAL A 217 9.78 1.13 -25.32
CA VAL A 217 9.20 2.36 -24.79
C VAL A 217 10.23 3.48 -24.62
N GLY A 218 11.40 3.35 -25.25
CA GLY A 218 12.46 4.36 -25.25
C GLY A 218 13.48 4.25 -24.12
N GLY A 219 13.42 3.18 -23.32
CA GLY A 219 14.37 2.90 -22.24
C GLY A 219 15.59 2.09 -22.67
N VAL A 220 16.27 1.48 -21.69
CA VAL A 220 17.45 0.64 -21.94
C VAL A 220 17.11 -0.69 -22.61
N ASP A 221 18.06 -1.33 -23.30
CA ASP A 221 17.85 -2.69 -23.83
C ASP A 221 17.92 -3.72 -22.69
N LYS A 222 16.79 -3.91 -22.00
CA LYS A 222 16.65 -4.79 -20.84
C LYS A 222 15.24 -5.32 -20.71
N SER A 223 15.13 -6.60 -20.39
CA SER A 223 13.83 -7.24 -20.13
C SER A 223 13.12 -6.60 -18.94
N ILE A 224 11.79 -6.47 -19.04
CA ILE A 224 10.95 -5.89 -18.00
C ILE A 224 10.51 -6.99 -17.03
N ALA A 225 10.88 -6.82 -15.75
CA ALA A 225 10.41 -7.66 -14.67
C ALA A 225 9.17 -7.04 -14.01
N VAL A 226 7.98 -7.54 -14.36
CA VAL A 226 6.72 -7.04 -13.82
C VAL A 226 6.51 -7.54 -12.39
N ILE A 227 6.30 -6.61 -11.46
CA ILE A 227 5.93 -6.87 -10.07
C ILE A 227 4.53 -6.27 -9.84
N ALA A 228 3.65 -7.05 -9.22
CA ALA A 228 2.30 -6.62 -8.91
C ALA A 228 1.91 -6.90 -7.45
N ARG A 229 0.72 -6.44 -7.09
CA ARG A 229 0.11 -6.72 -5.79
C ARG A 229 -0.90 -7.88 -5.90
N ASP A 230 -1.16 -8.54 -4.78
CA ASP A 230 -2.18 -9.59 -4.70
C ASP A 230 -3.61 -9.07 -4.89
N ASP A 231 -4.58 -9.99 -4.94
CA ASP A 231 -5.99 -9.67 -5.19
C ASP A 231 -6.67 -8.91 -4.03
N ALA A 232 -6.06 -8.91 -2.84
CA ALA A 232 -6.58 -8.18 -1.66
C ALA A 232 -6.18 -6.69 -1.68
N SER A 233 -5.31 -6.28 -2.61
CA SER A 233 -4.75 -4.93 -2.69
C SER A 233 -5.71 -3.92 -3.31
N GLY A 234 -6.07 -2.87 -2.55
CA GLY A 234 -6.74 -1.70 -3.11
C GLY A 234 -5.88 -0.92 -4.10
N THR A 235 -4.54 -1.00 -3.98
CA THR A 235 -3.62 -0.37 -4.95
C THR A 235 -3.67 -1.06 -6.30
N ARG A 236 -3.76 -2.40 -6.30
CA ARG A 236 -4.00 -3.15 -7.54
C ARG A 236 -5.36 -2.85 -8.12
N GLU A 237 -6.40 -2.83 -7.30
CA GLU A 237 -7.74 -2.55 -7.82
C GLU A 237 -7.82 -1.17 -8.49
N CYS A 238 -7.17 -0.16 -7.91
CA CYS A 238 -7.04 1.16 -8.53
C CYS A 238 -6.22 1.11 -9.83
N PHE A 239 -5.06 0.44 -9.81
CA PHE A 239 -4.20 0.28 -10.99
C PHE A 239 -4.92 -0.43 -12.14
N ASP A 240 -5.53 -1.59 -11.88
CA ASP A 240 -6.22 -2.42 -12.88
C ASP A 240 -7.38 -1.66 -13.53
N LYS A 241 -8.12 -0.83 -12.77
CA LYS A 241 -9.22 0.01 -13.31
C LYS A 241 -8.75 1.00 -14.38
N MET A 242 -7.49 1.46 -14.30
CA MET A 242 -6.95 2.43 -15.25
C MET A 242 -6.40 1.80 -16.53
N MET A 243 -6.20 0.48 -16.56
CA MET A 243 -5.62 -0.23 -17.71
C MET A 243 -6.61 -0.49 -18.85
N GLY A 244 -7.90 -0.22 -18.64
CA GLY A 244 -8.98 -0.41 -19.61
C GLY A 244 -9.83 -1.66 -19.36
N PRO A 245 -11.01 -1.76 -20.01
CA PRO A 245 -12.00 -2.80 -19.72
C PRO A 245 -11.60 -4.21 -20.16
N ASP A 246 -10.80 -4.33 -21.22
CA ASP A 246 -10.40 -5.61 -21.82
C ASP A 246 -9.00 -6.06 -21.40
N TRP A 247 -8.36 -5.28 -20.52
CA TRP A 247 -7.00 -5.58 -20.08
C TRP A 247 -6.96 -6.84 -19.21
N VAL A 248 -5.91 -7.62 -19.37
CA VAL A 248 -5.64 -8.80 -18.54
C VAL A 248 -4.15 -8.81 -18.18
N MET A 249 -3.87 -8.86 -16.88
CA MET A 249 -2.50 -9.04 -16.38
C MET A 249 -1.92 -10.37 -16.86
N LYS A 250 -0.66 -10.36 -17.30
CA LYS A 250 0.07 -11.60 -17.60
C LYS A 250 0.08 -12.56 -16.39
N THR A 251 0.16 -13.86 -16.64
CA THR A 251 -0.03 -14.88 -15.59
C THR A 251 1.22 -15.14 -14.76
N ASP A 252 2.40 -14.92 -15.32
CA ASP A 252 3.72 -15.08 -14.71
C ASP A 252 4.20 -13.78 -14.02
N VAL A 253 3.39 -13.24 -13.10
CA VAL A 253 3.75 -12.06 -12.29
C VAL A 253 3.99 -12.44 -10.85
N VAL A 254 5.10 -11.96 -10.29
CA VAL A 254 5.37 -12.06 -8.86
C VAL A 254 4.47 -11.08 -8.12
N LYS A 255 3.63 -11.61 -7.23
CA LYS A 255 2.66 -10.82 -6.45
C LYS A 255 3.09 -10.66 -5.00
N TYR A 256 2.96 -9.44 -4.48
CA TYR A 256 3.23 -9.11 -3.09
C TYR A 256 1.96 -8.61 -2.38
N ASN A 257 1.79 -9.00 -1.11
CA ASN A 257 0.62 -8.59 -0.32
C ASN A 257 0.71 -7.15 0.23
N SER A 258 1.87 -6.51 0.15
CA SER A 258 2.13 -5.19 0.71
C SER A 258 2.90 -4.29 -0.25
N SER A 259 2.71 -2.97 -0.12
CA SER A 259 3.52 -1.99 -0.86
C SER A 259 4.99 -2.07 -0.49
N GLY A 260 5.31 -2.30 0.80
CA GLY A 260 6.70 -2.51 1.24
C GLY A 260 7.36 -3.72 0.58
N GLY A 261 6.60 -4.80 0.36
CA GLY A 261 7.07 -5.95 -0.43
C GLY A 261 7.40 -5.59 -1.88
N VAL A 262 6.56 -4.78 -2.53
CA VAL A 262 6.84 -4.28 -3.89
C VAL A 262 8.08 -3.38 -3.91
N ILE A 263 8.20 -2.43 -2.98
CA ILE A 263 9.38 -1.55 -2.86
C ILE A 263 10.66 -2.39 -2.74
N GLY A 264 10.67 -3.36 -1.81
CA GLY A 264 11.82 -4.24 -1.59
C GLY A 264 12.16 -5.07 -2.83
N ALA A 265 11.15 -5.57 -3.53
CA ALA A 265 11.35 -6.37 -4.74
C ALA A 265 11.89 -5.54 -5.91
N VAL A 266 11.32 -4.35 -6.17
CA VAL A 266 11.78 -3.47 -7.25
C VAL A 266 13.22 -3.01 -6.98
N ARG A 267 13.55 -2.71 -5.71
CA ARG A 267 14.88 -2.23 -5.29
C ARG A 267 16.00 -3.22 -5.62
N ILE A 268 15.75 -4.52 -5.56
CA ILE A 268 16.78 -5.55 -5.80
C ILE A 268 16.74 -6.13 -7.21
N ALA A 269 15.67 -5.90 -7.98
CA ALA A 269 15.49 -6.44 -9.32
C ALA A 269 15.68 -5.35 -10.37
N SER A 270 16.89 -5.20 -10.91
CA SER A 270 17.12 -4.24 -11.99
C SER A 270 16.37 -4.65 -13.27
N GLY A 271 15.78 -3.66 -13.95
CA GLY A 271 14.82 -3.83 -15.04
C GLY A 271 13.38 -4.04 -14.58
N SER A 272 13.08 -3.95 -13.28
CA SER A 272 11.72 -4.18 -12.78
C SER A 272 10.85 -2.93 -12.77
N ILE A 273 9.54 -3.17 -12.75
CA ILE A 273 8.48 -2.18 -12.61
C ILE A 273 7.51 -2.65 -11.51
N GLY A 274 7.07 -1.72 -10.68
CA GLY A 274 6.03 -1.93 -9.67
C GLY A 274 5.18 -0.67 -9.50
N TYR A 275 4.15 -0.78 -8.66
CA TYR A 275 3.30 0.36 -8.32
C TYR A 275 3.01 0.42 -6.82
N ILE A 276 2.98 1.64 -6.28
CA ILE A 276 2.79 1.92 -4.86
C ILE A 276 1.97 3.20 -4.66
N SER A 277 1.55 3.48 -3.43
CA SER A 277 0.94 4.77 -3.10
C SER A 277 1.96 5.90 -3.25
N ILE A 278 1.53 7.07 -3.71
CA ILE A 278 2.35 8.29 -3.76
C ILE A 278 2.85 8.66 -2.36
N GLY A 279 2.02 8.50 -1.33
CA GLY A 279 2.43 8.73 0.06
C GLY A 279 3.61 7.88 0.52
N GLN A 280 3.89 6.77 -0.17
CA GLN A 280 5.00 5.87 0.13
C GLN A 280 6.28 6.19 -0.66
N LEU A 281 6.26 7.17 -1.57
CA LEU A 281 7.45 7.62 -2.32
C LEU A 281 8.52 8.24 -1.42
N LYS A 282 8.14 8.76 -0.24
CA LYS A 282 9.12 9.26 0.75
C LYS A 282 10.00 8.16 1.35
N SER A 283 9.65 6.88 1.11
CA SER A 283 10.34 5.71 1.64
C SER A 283 11.28 5.02 0.63
N ILE A 284 11.45 5.55 -0.60
CA ILE A 284 12.25 4.91 -1.64
C ILE A 284 13.61 5.54 -1.86
#